data_AF-A0A401TXM2-F1
#
_entry.id   AF-A0A401TXM2-F1
#
_cell.length_a   1.000
_cell.length_b   1.000
_cell.length_c   1.000
_cell.angle_alpha   90.00
_cell.angle_beta   90.00
_cell.angle_gamma   90.00
#
_symmetry.space_group_name_H-M   'P 1'
#
loop_
_entity.id
_entity.type
_entity.pdbx_description
1 polymer ?
#
loop_
_entity_poly.entity_id
_entity_poly.type
_entity_poly.pdbx_seq_one_letter_code
_entity_poly.pdbx_strand_id
1 'polypeptide(L)'
;PQLALDGSEVWPIADVLAGRDGVLVQNLKSLFDLDFPSGGWRQAPQQAVVLPVLAAGDAVAGVLIAGLNPFRLFDERYTSFLGLVSTQIAAVISNAQAYEEERRRAEALAEIDRAKTTFFSNVSHEFRTPLTLMLSPLEELLSGGEGHLLPAQRSLAEIAHRNGQRLLKLVNTLLDFARIEAGRATASFEPVDLAALTSDLASNFRSAVEK
;
A
#
# COMPACT_ATOMS: atom_id res chain seq x y z
N PRO A 1 31.53 6.79 -3.06
CA PRO A 1 32.44 5.70 -2.66
C PRO A 1 31.62 4.49 -2.17
N GLN A 2 31.66 3.38 -2.91
CA GLN A 2 31.17 2.09 -2.39
C GLN A 2 32.28 1.49 -1.52
N LEU A 3 31.92 1.09 -0.30
CA LEU A 3 32.82 0.38 0.60
C LEU A 3 32.59 -1.13 0.42
N ALA A 4 33.62 -1.88 0.05
CA ALA A 4 33.60 -3.34 -0.10
C ALA A 4 33.52 -4.03 1.27
N LEU A 5 32.68 -5.07 1.38
CA LEU A 5 32.43 -5.82 2.63
C LEU A 5 33.25 -7.11 2.72
N ASP A 6 34.18 -7.33 1.79
CA ASP A 6 34.93 -8.58 1.60
C ASP A 6 36.23 -8.65 2.44
N GLY A 7 36.46 -7.66 3.31
CA GLY A 7 37.64 -7.59 4.17
C GLY A 7 38.91 -7.12 3.48
N SER A 8 38.84 -6.71 2.21
CA SER A 8 39.96 -6.09 1.49
C SER A 8 40.16 -4.60 1.83
N GLU A 9 39.23 -4.02 2.60
CA GLU A 9 39.24 -2.61 2.97
C GLU A 9 40.05 -2.30 4.21
N VAL A 10 40.60 -1.09 4.23
CA VAL A 10 41.35 -0.53 5.37
C VAL A 10 40.46 -0.38 6.61
N TRP A 11 39.13 -0.28 6.42
CA TRP A 11 38.17 -0.33 7.51
C TRP A 11 37.80 -1.78 7.83
N PRO A 12 37.89 -2.22 9.10
CA PRO A 12 37.58 -3.59 9.52
C PRO A 12 36.06 -3.84 9.60
N ILE A 13 35.34 -3.57 8.51
CA ILE A 13 33.88 -3.65 8.47
C ILE A 13 33.42 -5.10 8.64
N ALA A 14 34.04 -6.04 7.93
CA ALA A 14 33.70 -7.46 8.01
C ALA A 14 33.85 -8.01 9.44
N ASP A 15 34.93 -7.63 10.13
CA ASP A 15 35.19 -8.04 11.52
C ASP A 15 34.15 -7.49 12.49
N VAL A 16 33.74 -6.23 12.30
CA VAL A 16 32.70 -5.58 13.13
C VAL A 16 31.33 -6.22 12.90
N LEU A 17 31.01 -6.58 11.64
CA LEU A 17 29.76 -7.25 11.31
C LEU A 17 29.71 -8.69 11.87
N ALA A 18 30.84 -9.40 11.85
CA ALA A 18 30.94 -10.78 12.35
C ALA A 18 30.99 -10.84 13.88
N GLY A 19 31.84 -10.01 14.50
CA GLY A 19 32.07 -9.99 15.94
C GLY A 19 31.00 -9.24 16.73
N ARG A 20 30.27 -8.32 16.08
CA ARG A 20 29.25 -7.44 16.71
C ARG A 20 29.81 -6.53 17.81
N ASP A 21 31.12 -6.40 17.87
CA ASP A 21 31.85 -5.56 18.81
C ASP A 21 32.55 -4.42 18.08
N GLY A 22 32.86 -3.36 18.84
CA GLY A 22 33.60 -2.23 18.33
C GLY A 22 35.07 -2.53 18.08
N VAL A 23 35.59 -2.10 16.93
CA VAL A 23 37.00 -2.25 16.59
C VAL A 23 37.69 -0.88 16.59
N LEU A 24 38.80 -0.78 17.33
CA LEU A 24 39.65 0.41 17.36
C LEU A 24 40.68 0.37 16.21
N VAL A 25 40.64 1.37 15.35
CA VAL A 25 41.61 1.58 14.27
C VAL A 25 42.56 2.69 14.69
N GLN A 26 43.86 2.42 14.62
CA GLN A 26 44.91 3.36 15.03
C GLN A 26 45.78 3.77 13.84
N ASN A 27 46.58 4.82 14.00
CA ASN A 27 47.51 5.32 12.98
C ASN A 27 46.81 5.71 11.66
N LEU A 28 45.65 6.36 11.74
CA LEU A 28 44.82 6.69 10.57
C LEU A 28 45.61 7.39 9.45
N LYS A 29 46.48 8.36 9.78
CA LYS A 29 47.31 9.06 8.79
C LYS A 29 48.20 8.09 8.01
N SER A 30 48.82 7.11 8.68
CA SER A 30 49.69 6.14 8.03
C SER A 30 48.91 5.08 7.25
N LEU A 31 47.71 4.71 7.72
CA LEU A 31 46.88 3.70 7.07
C LEU A 31 46.25 4.19 5.76
N PHE A 32 45.84 5.45 5.74
CA PHE A 32 45.12 6.03 4.60
C PHE A 32 45.98 6.95 3.73
N ASP A 33 47.19 7.30 4.17
CA ASP A 33 48.06 8.31 3.54
C ASP A 33 47.32 9.63 3.24
N LEU A 34 46.45 10.02 4.17
CA LEU A 34 45.56 11.17 4.05
C LEU A 34 45.61 12.03 5.30
N ASP A 35 45.56 13.35 5.09
CA ASP A 35 45.35 14.31 6.17
C ASP A 35 43.85 14.43 6.46
N PHE A 36 43.43 13.80 7.55
CA PHE A 36 42.04 13.90 8.02
C PHE A 36 41.72 15.33 8.48
N PRO A 37 40.48 15.80 8.27
CA PRO A 37 40.07 17.10 8.77
C PRO A 37 40.13 17.11 10.31
N SER A 38 40.71 18.16 10.89
CA SER A 38 40.75 18.33 12.35
C SER A 38 39.41 18.76 12.95
N GLY A 39 38.46 19.20 12.11
CA GLY A 39 37.15 19.66 12.54
C GLY A 39 37.25 20.81 13.53
N GLY A 40 36.63 20.67 14.70
CA GLY A 40 36.71 21.64 15.80
C GLY A 40 37.99 21.56 16.65
N TRP A 41 38.89 20.63 16.34
CA TRP A 41 40.11 20.38 17.10
C TRP A 41 41.34 20.97 16.41
N ARG A 42 42.42 21.17 17.18
CA ARG A 42 43.70 21.66 16.66
C ARG A 42 44.53 20.58 15.96
N GLN A 43 44.17 19.32 16.12
CA GLN A 43 44.85 18.16 15.52
C GLN A 43 43.81 17.21 14.94
N ALA A 44 44.17 16.56 13.83
CA ALA A 44 43.37 15.53 13.22
C ALA A 44 43.28 14.28 14.10
N PRO A 45 42.17 13.53 14.06
CA PRO A 45 42.06 12.24 14.73
C PRO A 45 43.15 11.28 14.22
N GLN A 46 43.90 10.68 15.15
CA GLN A 46 44.86 9.62 14.83
C GLN A 46 44.28 8.21 14.99
N GLN A 47 43.14 8.12 15.66
CA GLN A 47 42.42 6.88 15.95
C GLN A 47 40.94 7.07 15.59
N ALA A 48 40.29 5.98 15.19
CA ALA A 48 38.84 5.91 15.00
C ALA A 48 38.32 4.61 15.62
N VAL A 49 37.06 4.62 16.02
CA VAL A 49 36.34 3.39 16.36
C VAL A 49 35.34 3.08 15.25
N VAL A 50 35.20 1.80 14.94
CA VAL A 50 34.19 1.26 14.04
C VAL A 50 33.21 0.46 14.89
N LEU A 51 31.94 0.86 14.90
CA LEU A 51 30.89 0.25 15.72
C LEU A 51 29.77 -0.29 14.84
N PRO A 52 29.19 -1.46 15.17
CA PRO A 52 28.00 -1.93 14.49
C PRO A 52 26.79 -1.11 14.93
N VAL A 53 25.93 -0.77 13.98
CA VAL A 53 24.61 -0.19 14.23
C VAL A 53 23.59 -1.32 14.16
N LEU A 54 23.21 -1.85 15.31
CA LEU A 54 22.35 -3.02 15.43
C LEU A 54 20.88 -2.60 15.49
N ALA A 55 20.09 -3.05 14.52
CA ALA A 55 18.63 -2.92 14.52
C ALA A 55 17.98 -3.89 15.51
N ALA A 56 16.66 -3.73 15.69
CA ALA A 56 15.84 -4.69 16.42
C ALA A 56 16.01 -6.12 15.84
N GLY A 57 16.12 -7.11 16.72
CA GLY A 57 16.33 -8.50 16.31
C GLY A 57 17.76 -8.84 15.89
N ASP A 58 18.74 -8.01 16.29
CA ASP A 58 20.17 -8.29 16.12
C ASP A 58 20.61 -8.33 14.64
N ALA A 59 19.82 -7.69 13.76
CA ALA A 59 20.20 -7.44 12.37
C ALA A 59 21.08 -6.19 12.29
N VAL A 60 22.09 -6.19 11.43
CA VAL A 60 22.95 -5.01 11.28
C VAL A 60 22.31 -4.02 10.32
N ALA A 61 21.93 -2.83 10.81
CA ALA A 61 21.44 -1.72 10.01
C ALA A 61 22.57 -0.96 9.30
N GLY A 62 23.79 -1.03 9.83
CA GLY A 62 24.95 -0.38 9.24
C GLY A 62 26.16 -0.35 10.17
N VAL A 63 27.11 0.50 9.86
CA VAL A 63 28.36 0.67 10.62
C VAL A 63 28.61 2.16 10.85
N LEU A 64 28.96 2.50 12.09
CA LEU A 64 29.37 3.84 12.49
C LEU A 64 30.88 3.90 12.59
N ILE A 65 31.50 4.76 11.77
CA ILE A 65 32.92 5.07 11.86
C ILE A 65 33.05 6.45 12.51
N ALA A 66 33.70 6.51 13.66
CA ALA A 66 33.86 7.73 14.43
C ALA A 66 35.34 8.00 14.73
N GLY A 67 35.88 9.12 14.23
CA GLY A 67 37.19 9.63 14.62
C GLY A 67 37.20 10.03 16.10
N LEU A 68 38.20 9.58 16.83
CA LEU A 68 38.33 9.84 18.27
C LEU A 68 39.04 11.17 18.52
N ASN A 69 38.68 11.83 19.62
CA ASN A 69 39.34 13.05 20.05
C ASN A 69 40.82 12.80 20.40
N PRO A 70 41.80 13.43 19.72
CA PRO A 70 43.23 13.25 20.00
C PRO A 70 43.66 13.59 21.44
N PHE A 71 42.89 14.42 22.13
CA PHE A 71 43.21 14.93 23.46
C PHE A 71 42.52 14.16 24.59
N ARG A 72 41.83 13.05 24.28
CA ARG A 72 41.11 12.23 25.26
C ARG A 72 41.47 10.76 25.09
N LEU A 73 41.76 10.09 26.20
CA LEU A 73 41.96 8.64 26.21
C LEU A 73 40.67 7.90 25.86
N PHE A 74 40.79 6.83 25.08
CA PHE A 74 39.69 5.93 24.77
C PHE A 74 39.48 4.95 25.93
N ASP A 75 38.78 5.43 26.95
CA ASP A 75 38.42 4.68 28.15
C ASP A 75 37.03 4.05 28.05
N GLU A 76 36.67 3.20 29.02
CA GLU A 76 35.36 2.54 29.08
C GLU A 76 34.20 3.53 28.98
N ARG A 77 34.32 4.71 29.61
CA ARG A 77 33.28 5.76 29.54
C ARG A 77 33.10 6.28 28.12
N TYR A 78 34.19 6.46 27.38
CA TYR A 78 34.12 6.88 25.98
C TYR A 78 33.53 5.78 25.10
N THR A 79 33.92 4.53 25.32
CA THR A 79 33.32 3.37 24.64
C THR A 79 31.81 3.29 24.88
N SER A 80 31.36 3.39 26.14
CA SER A 80 29.93 3.39 26.47
C SER A 80 29.18 4.55 25.82
N PHE A 81 29.77 5.75 25.79
CA PHE A 81 29.16 6.90 25.12
C PHE A 81 28.95 6.66 23.62
N LEU A 82 29.97 6.16 22.91
CA LEU A 82 29.84 5.89 21.48
C LEU A 82 28.90 4.70 21.21
N GLY A 83 28.82 3.74 22.13
CA GLY A 83 27.79 2.70 22.12
C GLY A 83 26.37 3.29 22.18
N LEU A 84 26.11 4.23 23.10
CA LEU A 84 24.81 4.92 23.18
C LEU A 84 24.48 5.69 21.89
N VAL A 85 25.48 6.34 21.28
CA VAL A 85 25.30 7.01 19.98
C VAL A 85 24.93 6.00 18.89
N SER A 86 25.61 4.85 18.83
CA SER A 86 25.29 3.78 17.88
C SER A 86 23.86 3.27 18.07
N THR A 87 23.44 3.01 19.31
CA THR A 87 22.07 2.58 19.63
C THR A 87 21.03 3.64 19.25
N GLN A 88 21.31 4.92 19.50
CA GLN A 88 20.40 6.00 19.12
C GLN A 88 20.26 6.13 17.60
N ILE A 89 21.36 5.98 16.85
CA ILE A 89 21.33 5.96 15.38
C ILE A 89 20.51 4.78 14.88
N ALA A 90 20.72 3.59 15.47
CA ALA A 90 19.95 2.40 15.11
C ALA A 90 18.44 2.62 15.30
N ALA A 91 18.02 3.17 16.44
CA ALA A 91 16.62 3.46 16.71
C ALA A 91 16.00 4.42 15.69
N VAL A 92 16.73 5.47 15.30
CA VAL A 92 16.27 6.43 14.27
C VAL A 92 16.13 5.75 12.90
N ILE A 93 17.11 4.93 12.50
CA ILE A 93 17.05 4.18 11.24
C ILE A 93 15.88 3.21 11.22
N SER A 94 15.70 2.41 12.29
CA SER A 94 14.59 1.46 12.39
C SER A 94 13.23 2.16 12.34
N ASN A 95 13.07 3.30 13.01
CA ASN A 95 11.82 4.07 12.94
C ASN A 95 11.55 4.62 11.54
N ALA A 96 12.58 5.14 10.86
CA ALA A 96 12.44 5.65 9.50
C ALA A 96 12.06 4.53 8.51
N GLN A 97 12.68 3.35 8.64
CA GLN A 97 12.37 2.18 7.82
C GLN A 97 10.94 1.68 8.06
N ALA A 98 10.52 1.57 9.33
CA ALA A 98 9.17 1.16 9.69
C ALA A 98 8.11 2.11 9.12
N TYR A 99 8.34 3.42 9.25
CA TYR A 99 7.46 4.45 8.69
C TYR A 99 7.35 4.37 7.17
N GLU A 100 8.48 4.20 6.47
CA GLU A 100 8.50 4.09 5.01
C GLU A 100 7.79 2.80 4.54
N GLU A 101 7.93 1.69 5.27
CA GLU A 101 7.24 0.45 4.96
C GLU A 101 5.73 0.56 5.19
N GLU A 102 5.30 1.19 6.28
CA GLU A 102 3.89 1.49 6.53
C GLU A 102 3.30 2.37 5.42
N ARG A 103 4.02 3.43 5.02
CA ARG A 103 3.61 4.32 3.92
C ARG A 103 3.45 3.55 2.61
N ARG A 104 4.41 2.70 2.25
CA ARG A 104 4.33 1.87 1.03
C ARG A 104 3.16 0.91 1.06
N ARG A 105 2.89 0.28 2.20
CA ARG A 105 1.72 -0.60 2.36
C ARG A 105 0.40 0.16 2.19
N ALA A 106 0.29 1.35 2.78
CA ALA A 106 -0.88 2.20 2.63
C ALA A 106 -1.09 2.65 1.17
N GLU A 107 -0.01 3.05 0.48
CA GLU A 107 -0.05 3.43 -0.94
C GLU A 107 -0.48 2.26 -1.84
N ALA A 108 0.08 1.06 -1.61
CA ALA A 108 -0.29 -0.14 -2.36
C ALA A 108 -1.76 -0.53 -2.15
N LEU A 109 -2.26 -0.45 -0.91
CA LEU A 109 -3.68 -0.69 -0.61
C LEU A 109 -4.58 0.33 -1.33
N ALA A 110 -4.23 1.62 -1.29
CA ALA A 110 -4.99 2.66 -1.97
C ALA A 110 -4.98 2.47 -3.51
N GLU A 111 -3.89 1.97 -4.08
CA GLU A 111 -3.80 1.65 -5.51
C GLU A 111 -4.72 0.49 -5.88
N ILE A 112 -4.73 -0.58 -5.07
CA ILE A 112 -5.62 -1.74 -5.26
C ILE A 112 -7.09 -1.30 -5.21
N ASP A 113 -7.48 -0.46 -4.25
CA ASP A 113 -8.86 0.02 -4.13
C ASP A 113 -9.29 0.87 -5.33
N ARG A 114 -8.40 1.72 -5.85
CA ARG A 114 -8.64 2.49 -7.07
C ARG A 114 -8.79 1.56 -8.28
N ALA A 115 -7.89 0.60 -8.44
CA ALA A 115 -7.93 -0.37 -9.54
C ALA A 115 -9.23 -1.19 -9.52
N LYS A 116 -9.63 -1.69 -8.33
CA LYS A 116 -10.89 -2.42 -8.12
C LYS A 116 -12.10 -1.58 -8.54
N THR A 117 -12.14 -0.32 -8.13
CA THR A 117 -13.24 0.59 -8.50
C THR A 117 -13.31 0.81 -10.00
N THR A 118 -12.18 1.14 -10.64
CA THR A 118 -12.11 1.37 -12.08
C THR A 118 -12.52 0.12 -12.86
N PHE A 119 -12.04 -1.05 -12.45
CA PHE A 119 -12.41 -2.33 -13.05
C PHE A 119 -13.93 -2.54 -13.02
N PHE A 120 -14.57 -2.44 -11.86
CA PHE A 120 -16.01 -2.64 -11.77
C PHE A 120 -16.81 -1.57 -12.50
N SER A 121 -16.35 -0.32 -12.53
CA SER A 121 -16.98 0.74 -13.31
C SER A 121 -16.95 0.41 -14.80
N ASN A 122 -15.78 0.06 -15.34
CA ASN A 122 -15.61 -0.24 -16.77
C ASN A 122 -16.43 -1.46 -17.19
N VAL A 123 -16.30 -2.56 -16.44
CA VAL A 123 -17.05 -3.80 -16.70
C VAL A 123 -18.55 -3.57 -16.67
N SER A 124 -19.05 -2.75 -15.72
CA SER A 124 -20.48 -2.42 -15.66
C SER A 124 -20.96 -1.65 -16.89
N HIS A 125 -20.17 -0.69 -17.37
CA HIS A 125 -20.50 0.05 -18.60
C HIS A 125 -20.47 -0.85 -19.84
N GLU A 126 -19.47 -1.73 -19.94
CA GLU A 126 -19.32 -2.68 -21.04
C GLU A 126 -20.46 -3.71 -21.08
N PHE A 127 -21.02 -4.11 -19.93
CA PHE A 127 -22.20 -4.99 -19.88
C PHE A 127 -23.53 -4.25 -20.04
N ARG A 128 -23.68 -3.04 -19.50
CA ARG A 128 -24.94 -2.28 -19.58
C ARG A 128 -25.31 -1.97 -21.03
N THR A 129 -24.37 -1.52 -21.84
CA THR A 129 -24.61 -1.14 -23.25
C THR A 129 -25.24 -2.27 -24.08
N PRO A 130 -24.63 -3.46 -24.21
CA PRO A 130 -25.21 -4.55 -24.99
C PRO A 130 -26.52 -5.06 -24.37
N LEU A 131 -26.66 -5.06 -23.04
CA LEU A 131 -27.92 -5.45 -22.40
C LEU A 131 -29.07 -4.50 -22.74
N THR A 132 -28.83 -3.20 -22.69
CA THR A 132 -29.84 -2.20 -23.07
C THR A 132 -30.20 -2.32 -24.55
N LEU A 133 -29.21 -2.54 -25.42
CA LEU A 133 -29.44 -2.76 -26.86
C LEU A 133 -30.21 -4.05 -27.17
N MET A 134 -30.09 -5.09 -26.33
CA MET A 134 -30.89 -6.31 -26.47
C MET A 134 -32.29 -6.16 -25.88
N LEU A 135 -32.43 -5.41 -24.78
CA LEU A 135 -33.71 -5.24 -24.09
C LEU A 135 -34.68 -4.35 -24.87
N SER A 136 -34.21 -3.26 -25.48
CA SER A 136 -35.08 -2.31 -26.18
C SER A 136 -35.93 -2.96 -27.30
N PRO A 137 -35.35 -3.77 -28.22
CA PRO A 137 -36.13 -4.45 -29.25
C PRO A 137 -37.08 -5.51 -28.68
N LEU A 138 -36.68 -6.20 -27.59
CA LEU A 138 -37.56 -7.15 -26.91
C LEU A 138 -38.78 -6.44 -26.29
N GLU A 139 -38.60 -5.24 -25.76
CA GLU A 139 -39.67 -4.41 -25.21
C GLU A 139 -40.64 -3.93 -26.31
N GLU A 140 -40.12 -3.50 -27.46
CA GLU A 140 -40.90 -3.13 -28.66
C GLU A 140 -41.70 -4.33 -29.23
N LEU A 141 -41.07 -5.50 -29.32
CA LEU A 141 -41.70 -6.75 -29.75
C LEU A 141 -42.85 -7.17 -28.82
N LEU A 142 -42.67 -7.03 -27.51
CA LEU A 142 -43.67 -7.42 -26.51
C LEU A 142 -44.83 -6.42 -26.39
N SER A 143 -44.56 -5.13 -26.66
CA SER A 143 -45.57 -4.06 -26.65
C SER A 143 -46.46 -4.02 -27.90
N GLY A 144 -46.15 -4.82 -28.92
CA GLY A 144 -46.99 -5.01 -30.12
C GLY A 144 -46.66 -4.07 -31.29
N GLY A 145 -45.47 -3.48 -31.31
CA GLY A 145 -45.02 -2.55 -32.36
C GLY A 145 -44.70 -3.21 -33.71
N GLU A 146 -44.23 -4.47 -33.71
CA GLU A 146 -43.82 -5.21 -34.92
C GLU A 146 -44.68 -6.47 -35.16
N GLY A 147 -45.96 -6.28 -35.49
CA GLY A 147 -46.85 -7.38 -35.87
C GLY A 147 -47.23 -8.35 -34.73
N HIS A 148 -48.10 -9.33 -35.03
CA HIS A 148 -48.56 -10.29 -34.04
C HIS A 148 -47.57 -11.45 -33.90
N LEU A 149 -46.91 -11.55 -32.74
CA LEU A 149 -46.12 -12.72 -32.36
C LEU A 149 -47.00 -13.95 -32.15
N LEU A 150 -46.53 -15.11 -32.61
CA LEU A 150 -47.14 -16.38 -32.23
C LEU A 150 -47.00 -16.60 -30.70
N PRO A 151 -47.93 -17.30 -30.03
CA PRO A 151 -47.89 -17.48 -28.57
C PRO A 151 -46.56 -18.04 -28.04
N ALA A 152 -45.93 -18.99 -28.76
CA ALA A 152 -44.64 -19.55 -28.40
C ALA A 152 -43.48 -18.54 -28.53
N GLN A 153 -43.51 -17.68 -29.55
CA GLN A 153 -42.50 -16.62 -29.74
C GLN A 153 -42.62 -15.54 -28.67
N ARG A 154 -43.86 -15.16 -28.32
CA ARG A 154 -44.13 -14.24 -27.21
C ARG A 154 -43.59 -14.78 -25.88
N SER A 155 -43.84 -16.05 -25.58
CA SER A 155 -43.33 -16.69 -24.37
C SER A 155 -41.80 -16.68 -24.29
N LEU A 156 -41.10 -16.97 -25.41
CA LEU A 156 -39.64 -16.90 -25.48
C LEU A 156 -39.11 -15.46 -25.30
N ALA A 157 -39.74 -14.47 -25.94
CA ALA A 157 -39.38 -13.07 -25.81
C ALA A 157 -39.57 -12.55 -24.37
N GLU A 158 -40.66 -12.93 -23.71
CA GLU A 158 -40.90 -12.60 -22.29
C GLU A 158 -39.84 -13.24 -21.37
N ILE A 159 -39.40 -14.47 -21.67
CA ILE A 159 -38.31 -15.13 -20.92
C ILE A 159 -36.99 -14.37 -21.13
N ALA A 160 -36.64 -14.05 -22.38
CA ALA A 160 -35.41 -13.33 -22.71
C ALA A 160 -35.38 -11.95 -22.04
N HIS A 161 -36.48 -11.19 -22.12
CA HIS A 161 -36.63 -9.87 -21.51
C HIS A 161 -36.49 -9.92 -19.98
N ARG A 162 -37.20 -10.84 -19.31
CA ARG A 162 -37.06 -11.04 -17.85
C ARG A 162 -35.63 -11.40 -17.44
N ASN A 163 -34.93 -12.24 -18.20
CA ASN A 163 -33.55 -12.60 -17.90
C ASN A 163 -32.58 -11.43 -18.14
N GLY A 164 -32.77 -10.66 -19.21
CA GLY A 164 -31.98 -9.46 -19.48
C GLY A 164 -32.15 -8.40 -18.39
N GLN A 165 -33.39 -8.14 -17.94
CA GLN A 165 -33.65 -7.22 -16.84
C GLN A 165 -33.01 -7.68 -15.52
N ARG A 166 -33.07 -8.98 -15.22
CA ARG A 166 -32.38 -9.56 -14.06
C ARG A 166 -30.86 -9.36 -14.12
N LEU A 167 -30.24 -9.59 -15.29
CA LEU A 167 -28.81 -9.41 -15.46
C LEU A 167 -28.41 -7.93 -15.31
N LEU A 168 -29.19 -7.02 -15.91
CA LEU A 168 -28.96 -5.58 -15.78
C LEU A 168 -29.03 -5.13 -14.30
N LYS A 169 -30.00 -5.65 -13.54
CA LYS A 169 -30.11 -5.38 -12.11
C LYS A 169 -28.89 -5.88 -11.34
N LEU A 170 -28.41 -7.09 -11.61
CA LEU A 170 -27.21 -7.66 -10.99
C LEU A 170 -25.96 -6.83 -11.27
N VAL A 171 -25.77 -6.40 -12.53
CA VAL A 171 -24.65 -5.53 -12.93
C VAL A 171 -24.70 -4.20 -12.16
N ASN A 172 -25.88 -3.58 -12.05
CA ASN A 172 -26.03 -2.35 -11.29
C ASN A 172 -25.73 -2.53 -9.79
N THR A 173 -26.23 -3.61 -9.17
CA THR A 173 -25.98 -3.89 -7.75
C THR A 173 -24.49 -4.13 -7.46
N LEU A 174 -23.76 -4.79 -8.36
CA LEU A 174 -22.32 -4.99 -8.22
C LEU A 174 -21.55 -3.65 -8.22
N LEU A 175 -21.96 -2.72 -9.08
CA LEU A 175 -21.36 -1.38 -9.14
C LEU A 175 -21.64 -0.57 -7.86
N ASP A 176 -22.88 -0.60 -7.39
CA ASP A 176 -23.28 0.09 -6.16
C ASP A 176 -22.47 -0.45 -4.97
N PHE A 177 -22.32 -1.77 -4.87
CA PHE A 177 -21.48 -2.41 -3.85
C PHE A 177 -20.02 -1.95 -3.93
N ALA A 178 -19.42 -1.95 -5.12
CA ALA A 178 -18.03 -1.52 -5.31
C ALA A 178 -17.82 -0.04 -4.93
N ARG A 179 -18.81 0.83 -5.17
CA ARG A 179 -18.76 2.25 -4.76
C ARG A 179 -18.89 2.43 -3.25
N ILE A 180 -19.75 1.64 -2.60
CA ILE A 180 -19.93 1.66 -1.14
C ILE A 180 -18.65 1.20 -0.44
N GLU A 181 -18.04 0.08 -0.85
CA GLU A 181 -16.78 -0.40 -0.24
C GLU A 181 -15.64 0.62 -0.36
N ALA A 182 -15.57 1.36 -1.47
CA ALA A 182 -14.58 2.40 -1.67
C ALA A 182 -14.88 3.72 -0.91
N GLY A 183 -15.98 3.80 -0.16
CA GLY A 183 -16.44 5.02 0.50
C GLY A 183 -16.87 6.13 -0.46
N ARG A 184 -17.21 5.79 -1.70
CA ARG A 184 -17.58 6.75 -2.79
C ARG A 184 -19.06 6.71 -3.14
N ALA A 185 -19.90 6.17 -2.26
CA ALA A 185 -21.34 6.19 -2.46
C ALA A 185 -21.89 7.61 -2.23
N THR A 186 -22.44 8.21 -3.28
CA THR A 186 -23.09 9.52 -3.20
C THR A 186 -24.57 9.34 -2.89
N ALA A 187 -25.01 9.75 -1.70
CA ALA A 187 -26.43 9.78 -1.36
C ALA A 187 -27.07 11.08 -1.87
N SER A 188 -28.23 10.98 -2.50
CA SER A 188 -29.11 12.12 -2.76
C SER A 188 -30.19 12.14 -1.68
N PHE A 189 -30.27 13.24 -0.93
CA PHE A 189 -31.28 13.42 0.11
C PHE A 189 -32.39 14.31 -0.42
N GLU A 190 -33.61 13.77 -0.47
CA GLU A 190 -34.80 14.48 -0.92
C GLU A 190 -36.00 14.15 -0.02
N PRO A 191 -36.99 15.06 0.14
CA PRO A 191 -38.22 14.77 0.86
C PRO A 191 -38.97 13.62 0.19
N VAL A 192 -39.23 12.55 0.95
CA VAL A 192 -39.91 11.33 0.49
C VAL A 192 -41.14 11.06 1.34
N ASP A 193 -42.27 10.78 0.69
CA ASP A 193 -43.43 10.20 1.36
C ASP A 193 -43.16 8.72 1.64
N LEU A 194 -42.79 8.42 2.88
CA LEU A 194 -42.52 7.06 3.32
C LEU A 194 -43.74 6.14 3.21
N ALA A 195 -44.96 6.65 3.38
CA ALA A 195 -46.17 5.84 3.30
C ALA A 195 -46.43 5.40 1.85
N ALA A 196 -46.28 6.32 0.89
CA ALA A 196 -46.39 6.00 -0.53
C ALA A 196 -45.29 4.99 -0.96
N LEU A 197 -44.03 5.28 -0.64
CA LEU A 197 -42.90 4.42 -1.02
C LEU A 197 -43.02 2.99 -0.48
N THR A 198 -43.40 2.84 0.79
CA THR A 198 -43.53 1.52 1.42
C THR A 198 -44.76 0.76 0.91
N SER A 199 -45.85 1.44 0.60
CA SER A 199 -47.03 0.86 -0.04
C SER A 199 -46.70 0.31 -1.43
N ASP A 200 -45.97 1.09 -2.24
CA ASP A 200 -45.54 0.68 -3.58
C ASP A 200 -44.61 -0.54 -3.52
N LEU A 201 -43.63 -0.54 -2.60
CA LEU A 201 -42.74 -1.67 -2.36
C LEU A 201 -43.50 -2.94 -1.98
N ALA A 202 -44.46 -2.83 -1.04
CA ALA A 202 -45.27 -3.96 -0.62
C ALA A 202 -46.14 -4.51 -1.75
N SER A 203 -46.64 -3.65 -2.64
CA SER A 203 -47.47 -4.06 -3.78
C SER A 203 -46.73 -5.02 -4.73
N ASN A 204 -45.42 -4.85 -4.92
CA ASN A 204 -44.59 -5.71 -5.78
C ASN A 204 -44.49 -7.17 -5.31
N PHE A 205 -44.76 -7.43 -4.02
CA PHE A 205 -44.72 -8.77 -3.44
C PHE A 205 -46.11 -9.38 -3.24
N ARG A 206 -47.18 -8.62 -3.50
CA ARG A 206 -48.56 -9.04 -3.24
C ARG A 206 -48.90 -10.36 -3.95
N SER A 207 -48.49 -10.50 -5.21
CA SER A 207 -48.68 -11.71 -6.02
C SER A 207 -47.93 -12.94 -5.49
N ALA A 208 -46.87 -12.74 -4.70
CA ALA A 208 -46.09 -13.83 -4.10
C ALA A 208 -46.63 -14.27 -2.73
N VAL A 209 -47.44 -13.42 -2.08
CA VAL A 209 -47.94 -13.60 -0.70
C VAL A 209 -49.42 -13.98 -0.67
N GLU A 210 -50.24 -13.48 -1.59
CA GLU A 210 -51.69 -13.76 -1.65
C GLU A 210 -52.03 -15.09 -2.36
N LYS A 211 -51.29 -16.17 -2.07
CA LYS A 211 -51.64 -17.54 -2.51
C LYS A 211 -52.78 -18.13 -1.71
#